data_AF-A0A6J6DP63-F1
#
_entry.id   AF-A0A6J6DP63-F1
#
_cell.length_a   1.000
_cell.length_b   1.000
_cell.length_c   1.000
_cell.angle_alpha   90.00
_cell.angle_beta   90.00
_cell.angle_gamma   90.00
#
_symmetry.space_group_name_H-M   'P 1'
#
loop_
_entity.id
_entity.type
_entity.pdbx_description
1 polymer ?
#
loop_
_entity_poly.entity_id
_entity_poly.type
_entity_poly.pdbx_seq_one_letter_code
_entity_poly.pdbx_strand_id
1 'polypeptide(L)'
;MGAVGQRKITQWTRYVTIGIAILQSTGLAYLFHNGGGGLTNGNTTGIDLIPDFTVSRVMLIVLTLTTGTALLMWMGELVTQRGIGNGMSLLIFASVVSLLPSQMATIKANGGWVAVAMVLAGYALITVAIVYVEQGQRRIPVQFAKRVVGRRQYGGQSTYIPLKVNQSGVIPIIFASSVLYLPQLLSFVLPTDGWGKTVQDWVNSNLVNPSAPIHMIIFGLLIIGFAYFYTAITFDPVKQADQLRKQGGFIPGIRPGPQTERYLAKVLSRITLPGALFIAAVALVPSFILTAYLPGTQVSFTGISILIAVGVALETMKQIDSQLMMRNYEGFLK
;
A
#
# COMPACT_ATOMS: atom_id res chain seq x y z
N MET A 1 22.71 12.23 1.76
CA MET A 1 22.41 12.48 3.20
C MET A 1 23.31 11.58 4.01
N GLY A 2 24.05 12.11 4.99
CA GLY A 2 24.89 11.28 5.85
C GLY A 2 24.08 10.38 6.78
N ALA A 3 24.70 9.32 7.31
CA ALA A 3 24.06 8.37 8.24
C ALA A 3 23.44 9.06 9.48
N VAL A 4 24.06 10.15 9.95
CA VAL A 4 23.55 10.97 11.07
C VAL A 4 22.23 11.67 10.71
N GLY A 5 22.10 12.17 9.48
CA GLY A 5 20.87 12.83 9.00
C GLY A 5 19.71 11.85 8.89
N GLN A 6 19.97 10.64 8.39
CA GLN A 6 18.95 9.58 8.33
C GLN A 6 18.46 9.20 9.73
N ARG A 7 19.36 9.02 10.70
CA ARG A 7 18.98 8.72 12.09
C ARG A 7 18.06 9.80 12.70
N LYS A 8 18.35 11.08 12.46
CA LYS A 8 17.53 12.19 12.98
C LYS A 8 16.14 12.19 12.36
N ILE A 9 16.03 11.95 11.05
CA ILE A 9 14.73 11.83 10.37
C ILE A 9 13.94 10.66 10.96
N THR A 10 14.56 9.48 11.13
CA THR A 10 13.91 8.32 11.74
C THR A 10 13.39 8.60 13.15
N GLN A 11 14.13 9.32 13.98
CA GLN A 11 13.67 9.72 15.32
C GLN A 11 12.41 10.58 15.26
N TRP A 12 12.38 11.58 14.38
CA TRP A 12 11.18 12.41 14.17
C TRP A 12 10.00 11.58 13.66
N THR A 13 10.23 10.66 12.72
CA THR A 13 9.19 9.75 12.23
C THR A 13 8.60 8.90 13.36
N ARG A 14 9.42 8.42 14.31
CA ARG A 14 8.93 7.66 15.47
C ARG A 14 8.01 8.50 16.35
N TYR A 15 8.43 9.73 16.69
CA TYR A 15 7.60 10.60 17.53
C TYR A 15 6.27 10.97 16.89
N VAL A 16 6.28 11.27 15.59
CA VAL A 16 5.04 11.52 14.83
C VAL A 16 4.15 10.28 14.82
N THR A 17 4.72 9.09 14.62
CA THR A 17 3.95 7.85 14.57
C THR A 17 3.29 7.54 15.92
N ILE A 18 4.01 7.74 17.04
CA ILE A 18 3.43 7.58 18.38
C ILE A 18 2.31 8.61 18.61
N GLY A 19 2.49 9.87 18.19
CA GLY A 19 1.44 10.89 18.28
C GLY A 19 0.18 10.50 17.50
N ILE A 20 0.34 9.98 16.28
CA ILE A 20 -0.78 9.46 15.47
C ILE A 20 -1.43 8.25 16.14
N ALA A 21 -0.65 7.34 16.74
CA ALA A 21 -1.17 6.16 17.43
C ALA A 21 -2.01 6.54 18.66
N ILE A 22 -1.62 7.55 19.42
CA ILE A 22 -2.41 8.08 20.53
C ILE A 22 -3.74 8.65 20.03
N LEU A 23 -3.71 9.43 18.94
CA LEU A 23 -4.92 10.00 18.34
C LEU A 23 -5.86 8.89 17.85
N GLN A 24 -5.35 7.92 17.10
CA GLN A 24 -6.14 6.80 16.57
C GLN A 24 -6.69 5.88 17.68
N SER A 25 -5.88 5.54 18.68
CA SER A 25 -6.33 4.71 19.81
C SER A 25 -7.38 5.42 20.66
N THR A 26 -7.28 6.74 20.83
CA THR A 26 -8.32 7.55 21.47
C THR A 26 -9.62 7.51 20.65
N GLY A 27 -9.54 7.71 19.33
CA GLY A 27 -10.71 7.61 18.44
C GLY A 27 -11.38 6.22 18.49
N LEU A 28 -10.59 5.15 18.53
CA LEU A 28 -11.10 3.78 18.69
C LEU A 28 -11.71 3.54 20.08
N ALA A 29 -11.13 4.10 21.15
CA ALA A 29 -11.68 3.98 22.49
C ALA A 29 -13.06 4.66 22.60
N TYR A 30 -13.24 5.84 21.97
CA TYR A 30 -14.55 6.48 21.85
C TYR A 30 -15.54 5.63 21.02
N LEU A 31 -15.07 4.99 19.94
CA LEU A 31 -15.90 4.11 19.12
C LEU A 31 -16.43 2.90 19.91
N PHE A 32 -15.61 2.33 20.81
CA PHE A 32 -16.03 1.21 21.64
C PHE A 32 -17.03 1.60 22.73
N HIS A 33 -17.01 2.86 23.18
CA HIS A 33 -17.96 3.36 24.18
C HIS A 33 -19.32 3.77 23.60
N ASN A 34 -19.36 4.40 22.42
CA ASN A 34 -20.61 4.81 21.78
C ASN A 34 -21.41 3.64 21.15
N GLY A 35 -21.24 2.42 21.67
CA GLY A 35 -22.05 1.25 21.30
C GLY A 35 -21.55 0.45 20.09
N GLY A 36 -20.23 0.30 19.89
CA GLY A 36 -19.65 -0.69 18.95
C GLY A 36 -20.01 -0.53 17.46
N GLY A 37 -20.79 0.50 17.10
CA GLY A 37 -21.48 0.65 15.82
C GLY A 37 -20.60 0.86 14.59
N GLY A 38 -19.27 0.94 14.75
CA GLY A 38 -18.34 1.03 13.62
C GLY A 38 -17.65 -0.28 13.23
N LEU A 39 -17.64 -1.30 14.10
CA LEU A 39 -16.94 -2.57 13.82
C LEU A 39 -17.89 -3.77 13.75
N THR A 40 -19.00 -3.75 14.50
CA THR A 40 -20.03 -4.79 14.42
C THR A 40 -21.12 -4.37 13.44
N ASN A 41 -20.85 -4.60 12.16
CA ASN A 41 -21.79 -4.52 11.06
C ASN A 41 -23.25 -4.84 11.46
N GLY A 42 -24.06 -3.80 11.68
CA GLY A 42 -25.51 -3.90 11.80
C GLY A 42 -26.06 -4.62 13.03
N ASN A 43 -25.25 -4.97 14.04
CA ASN A 43 -25.78 -5.52 15.28
C ASN A 43 -25.86 -4.41 16.33
N THR A 44 -27.00 -3.69 16.33
CA THR A 44 -27.40 -2.71 17.33
C THR A 44 -27.77 -3.35 18.67
N THR A 45 -27.11 -4.44 19.05
CA THR A 45 -27.12 -4.86 20.44
C THR A 45 -26.17 -3.90 21.14
N GLY A 46 -26.72 -2.83 21.72
CA GLY A 46 -26.06 -1.79 22.50
C GLY A 46 -25.36 -2.36 23.74
N ILE A 47 -24.42 -3.27 23.53
CA ILE A 47 -23.48 -3.75 24.52
C ILE A 47 -22.38 -2.71 24.49
N ASP A 48 -22.51 -1.72 25.36
CA ASP A 48 -21.38 -0.88 25.72
C ASP A 48 -20.29 -1.82 26.26
N LEU A 49 -19.19 -1.99 25.52
CA LEU A 49 -18.06 -2.78 26.01
C LEU A 49 -17.38 -2.09 27.21
N ILE A 50 -17.75 -0.85 27.51
CA ILE A 50 -17.23 -0.03 28.60
C ILE A 50 -18.40 0.65 29.34
N PRO A 51 -19.20 -0.09 30.13
CA PRO A 51 -20.41 0.44 30.78
C PRO A 51 -20.17 1.60 31.78
N ASP A 52 -18.92 1.90 32.13
CA ASP A 52 -18.53 3.10 32.89
C ASP A 52 -17.39 3.83 32.19
N PHE A 53 -17.68 4.99 31.59
CA PHE A 53 -16.69 5.87 30.95
C PHE A 53 -15.84 6.61 31.99
N THR A 54 -15.00 5.88 32.72
CA THR A 54 -14.03 6.50 33.62
C THR A 54 -12.81 6.93 32.81
N VAL A 55 -12.40 8.19 32.95
CA VAL A 55 -11.21 8.77 32.28
C VAL A 55 -9.96 7.88 32.46
N SER A 56 -9.82 7.24 33.63
CA SER A 56 -8.73 6.30 33.94
C SER A 56 -8.73 5.04 33.06
N ARG A 57 -9.89 4.50 32.71
CA ARG A 57 -10.03 3.28 31.92
C ARG A 57 -9.76 3.54 30.44
N VAL A 58 -10.23 4.67 29.92
CA VAL A 58 -9.92 5.13 28.55
C VAL A 58 -8.42 5.39 28.41
N MET A 59 -7.80 6.07 29.39
CA MET A 59 -6.35 6.26 29.42
C MET A 59 -5.58 4.93 29.37
N LEU A 60 -6.03 3.92 30.12
CA LEU A 60 -5.41 2.59 30.13
C LEU A 60 -5.56 1.89 28.77
N ILE A 61 -6.72 1.96 28.13
CA ILE A 61 -6.97 1.40 26.80
C ILE A 61 -6.08 2.09 25.74
N VAL A 62 -6.04 3.43 25.76
CA VAL A 62 -5.20 4.23 24.85
C VAL A 62 -3.72 3.91 25.05
N LEU A 63 -3.27 3.81 26.30
CA LEU A 63 -1.87 3.50 26.62
C LEU A 63 -1.52 2.07 26.17
N THR A 64 -2.34 1.07 26.46
CA THR A 64 -2.10 -0.33 26.06
C THR A 64 -2.08 -0.50 24.53
N LEU A 65 -3.04 0.11 23.80
CA LEU A 65 -3.04 0.11 22.34
C LEU A 65 -1.81 0.82 21.78
N THR A 66 -1.46 2.00 22.30
CA THR A 66 -0.29 2.76 21.86
C THR A 66 1.00 1.97 22.13
N THR A 67 1.16 1.37 23.31
CA THR A 67 2.29 0.51 23.65
C THR A 67 2.38 -0.70 22.70
N GLY A 68 1.26 -1.33 22.36
CA GLY A 68 1.21 -2.41 21.37
C GLY A 68 1.73 -1.96 20.00
N THR A 69 1.29 -0.79 19.50
CA THR A 69 1.78 -0.25 18.23
C THR A 69 3.26 0.12 18.27
N ALA A 70 3.76 0.66 19.39
CA ALA A 70 5.18 0.97 19.56
C ALA A 70 6.04 -0.31 19.58
N LEU A 71 5.54 -1.39 20.19
CA LEU A 71 6.19 -2.70 20.16
C LEU A 71 6.25 -3.27 18.74
N LEU A 72 5.15 -3.20 17.98
CA LEU A 72 5.12 -3.63 16.57
C LEU A 72 6.09 -2.82 15.70
N MET A 73 6.16 -1.50 15.91
CA MET A 73 7.12 -0.64 15.22
C MET A 73 8.56 -1.06 15.52
N TRP A 74 8.88 -1.28 16.80
CA TRP A 74 10.20 -1.74 17.22
C TRP A 74 10.56 -3.10 16.60
N MET A 75 9.62 -4.05 16.59
CA MET A 75 9.81 -5.34 15.90
C MET A 75 10.04 -5.16 14.40
N GLY A 76 9.26 -4.29 13.73
CA GLY A 76 9.43 -3.99 12.31
C GLY A 76 10.80 -3.40 11.98
N GLU A 77 11.32 -2.51 12.85
CA GLU A 77 12.67 -1.98 12.70
C GLU A 77 13.75 -3.04 12.92
N LEU A 78 13.58 -3.94 13.90
CA LEU A 78 14.50 -5.05 14.12
C LEU A 78 14.53 -6.01 12.93
N VAL A 79 13.37 -6.33 12.34
CA VAL A 79 13.28 -7.14 11.12
C VAL A 79 13.97 -6.43 9.95
N THR A 80 13.85 -5.11 9.85
CA THR A 80 14.54 -4.35 8.79
C THR A 80 16.06 -4.33 8.98
N GLN A 81 16.55 -4.29 10.23
CA GLN A 81 17.99 -4.23 10.53
C GLN A 81 18.68 -5.60 10.45
N ARG A 82 18.01 -6.66 10.90
CA ARG A 82 18.59 -8.01 11.01
C ARG A 82 18.06 -9.00 9.98
N GLY A 83 16.89 -8.73 9.41
CA GLY A 83 16.20 -9.60 8.46
C GLY A 83 16.35 -9.13 7.01
N ILE A 84 15.44 -9.62 6.17
CA ILE A 84 15.43 -9.35 4.73
C ILE A 84 14.23 -8.46 4.43
N GLY A 85 14.51 -7.27 3.92
CA GLY A 85 13.50 -6.35 3.40
C GLY A 85 12.94 -5.35 4.36
N ASN A 86 11.76 -4.82 4.01
CA ASN A 86 11.07 -3.82 4.81
C ASN A 86 10.22 -4.53 5.88
N GLY A 87 10.69 -4.46 7.14
CA GLY A 87 10.05 -5.15 8.25
C GLY A 87 8.63 -4.67 8.53
N MET A 88 8.31 -3.40 8.28
CA MET A 88 6.92 -2.91 8.42
C MET A 88 6.00 -3.55 7.36
N SER A 89 6.45 -3.64 6.11
CA SER A 89 5.69 -4.31 5.05
C SER A 89 5.49 -5.80 5.33
N LEU A 90 6.50 -6.48 5.88
CA LEU A 90 6.41 -7.89 6.28
C LEU A 90 5.43 -8.14 7.42
N LEU A 91 5.36 -7.23 8.41
CA LEU A 91 4.36 -7.33 9.48
C LEU A 91 2.93 -7.17 8.94
N ILE A 92 2.72 -6.22 8.02
CA ILE A 92 1.41 -6.05 7.34
C ILE A 92 1.08 -7.30 6.52
N PHE A 93 2.05 -7.85 5.78
CA PHE A 93 1.90 -9.11 5.05
C PHE A 93 1.47 -10.25 5.97
N ALA A 94 2.14 -10.44 7.10
CA ALA A 94 1.82 -11.50 8.06
C ALA A 94 0.41 -11.33 8.63
N SER A 95 0.02 -10.09 8.98
CA SER A 95 -1.33 -9.78 9.42
C SER A 95 -2.36 -10.15 8.36
N VAL A 96 -2.19 -9.68 7.12
CA VAL A 96 -3.11 -9.97 6.03
C VAL A 96 -3.25 -11.47 5.74
N VAL A 97 -2.13 -12.20 5.71
CA VAL A 97 -2.13 -13.66 5.46
C VAL A 97 -2.80 -14.41 6.61
N SER A 98 -2.65 -13.95 7.86
CA SER A 98 -3.29 -14.58 9.02
C SER A 98 -4.83 -14.49 9.01
N LEU A 99 -5.41 -13.54 8.27
CA LEU A 99 -6.86 -13.42 8.09
C LEU A 99 -7.42 -14.35 7.01
N LEU A 100 -6.58 -14.87 6.10
CA LEU A 100 -7.06 -15.71 5.00
C LEU A 100 -7.75 -17.01 5.49
N PRO A 101 -7.22 -17.76 6.48
CA PRO A 101 -7.85 -19.00 6.94
C PRO A 101 -9.24 -18.79 7.55
N SER A 102 -9.43 -17.73 8.35
CA SER A 102 -10.73 -17.45 8.96
C SER A 102 -11.76 -17.02 7.92
N GLN A 103 -11.35 -16.25 6.90
CA GLN A 103 -12.22 -15.88 5.79
C GLN A 103 -12.65 -17.10 4.94
N MET A 104 -11.73 -18.04 4.69
CA MET A 104 -12.06 -19.29 4.01
C MET A 104 -13.03 -20.16 4.81
N ALA A 105 -12.90 -20.19 6.13
CA ALA A 105 -13.83 -20.91 7.00
C ALA A 105 -15.26 -20.34 6.91
N THR A 106 -15.40 -19.01 6.88
CA THR A 106 -16.70 -18.33 6.71
C THR A 106 -17.32 -18.60 5.33
N ILE A 107 -16.51 -18.60 4.27
CA ILE A 107 -17.00 -18.93 2.91
C ILE A 107 -17.48 -20.38 2.85
N LYS A 108 -16.73 -21.31 3.47
CA LYS A 108 -17.12 -22.72 3.54
C LYS A 108 -18.45 -22.91 4.27
N ALA A 109 -18.68 -22.17 5.35
CA ALA A 109 -19.92 -22.23 6.13
C ALA A 109 -21.14 -21.73 5.33
N ASN A 110 -20.97 -20.72 4.49
CA ASN A 110 -22.09 -20.08 3.78
C ASN A 110 -22.37 -20.66 2.37
N GLY A 111 -21.36 -21.20 1.68
CA GLY A 111 -21.48 -21.63 0.27
C GLY A 111 -20.98 -23.04 -0.04
N GLY A 112 -20.58 -23.81 0.98
CA GLY A 112 -20.05 -25.17 0.80
C GLY A 112 -18.72 -25.23 0.05
N TRP A 113 -18.27 -26.44 -0.28
CA TRP A 113 -16.98 -26.66 -0.97
C TRP A 113 -16.92 -26.09 -2.39
N VAL A 114 -18.06 -25.96 -3.08
CA VAL A 114 -18.14 -25.42 -4.44
C VAL A 114 -17.90 -23.91 -4.46
N ALA A 115 -18.46 -23.16 -3.50
CA ALA A 115 -18.19 -21.73 -3.38
C ALA A 115 -16.73 -21.46 -3.01
N VAL A 116 -16.15 -22.28 -2.12
CA VAL A 116 -14.72 -22.20 -1.79
C VAL A 116 -13.87 -22.41 -3.05
N ALA A 117 -14.14 -23.45 -3.85
CA ALA A 117 -13.39 -23.70 -5.08
C ALA A 117 -13.49 -22.55 -6.10
N MET A 118 -14.68 -21.96 -6.26
CA MET A 118 -14.89 -20.82 -7.15
C MET A 118 -14.12 -19.57 -6.68
N VAL A 119 -14.15 -19.26 -5.38
CA VAL A 119 -13.41 -18.13 -4.79
C VAL A 119 -11.91 -18.33 -4.93
N LEU A 120 -11.41 -19.55 -4.71
CA LEU A 120 -9.99 -19.88 -4.81
C LEU A 120 -9.50 -19.79 -6.27
N ALA A 121 -10.31 -20.20 -7.23
CA ALA A 121 -10.02 -20.03 -8.65
C ALA A 121 -9.99 -18.54 -9.05
N GLY A 122 -10.95 -17.74 -8.58
CA GLY A 122 -10.96 -16.29 -8.77
C GLY A 122 -9.73 -15.61 -8.15
N TYR A 123 -9.32 -16.05 -6.95
CA TYR A 123 -8.11 -15.57 -6.28
C TYR A 123 -6.86 -15.86 -7.10
N ALA A 124 -6.69 -17.10 -7.56
CA ALA A 124 -5.54 -17.47 -8.38
C ALA A 124 -5.45 -16.62 -9.66
N LEU A 125 -6.59 -16.37 -10.32
CA LEU A 125 -6.66 -15.54 -11.52
C LEU A 125 -6.24 -14.09 -11.22
N ILE A 126 -6.76 -13.50 -10.14
CA ILE A 126 -6.40 -12.14 -9.70
C ILE A 126 -4.91 -12.07 -9.35
N THR A 127 -4.38 -13.05 -8.63
CA THR A 127 -2.95 -13.10 -8.28
C THR A 127 -2.08 -13.17 -9.53
N VAL A 128 -2.41 -13.99 -10.52
CA VAL A 128 -1.67 -14.04 -11.79
C VAL A 128 -1.71 -12.70 -12.51
N ALA A 129 -2.88 -12.06 -12.57
CA ALA A 129 -3.02 -10.72 -13.16
C ALA A 129 -2.15 -9.68 -12.43
N ILE A 130 -2.15 -9.70 -11.08
CA ILE A 130 -1.32 -8.80 -10.26
C ILE A 130 0.15 -9.03 -10.56
N VAL A 131 0.62 -10.28 -10.54
CA VAL A 131 2.03 -10.63 -10.81
C VAL A 131 2.47 -10.15 -12.20
N TYR A 132 1.62 -10.35 -13.21
CA TYR A 132 1.92 -9.92 -14.59
C TYR A 132 2.12 -8.40 -14.69
N VAL A 133 1.28 -7.60 -14.04
CA VAL A 133 1.38 -6.14 -14.07
C VAL A 133 2.51 -5.63 -13.16
N GLU A 134 2.68 -6.20 -11.97
CA GLU A 134 3.78 -5.88 -11.03
C GLU A 134 5.17 -6.13 -11.62
N GLN A 135 5.33 -7.20 -12.40
CA GLN A 135 6.59 -7.52 -13.07
C GLN A 135 6.79 -6.74 -14.38
N GLY A 136 5.72 -6.11 -14.89
CA GLY A 136 5.78 -5.25 -16.07
C GLY A 136 6.79 -4.11 -15.88
N GLN A 137 7.75 -3.99 -16.79
CA GLN A 137 8.72 -2.90 -16.81
C GLN A 137 8.97 -2.39 -18.23
N ARG A 138 8.98 -1.07 -18.39
CA ARG A 138 9.43 -0.39 -19.60
C ARG A 138 10.93 -0.11 -19.46
N ARG A 139 11.73 -0.79 -20.26
CA ARG A 139 13.19 -0.62 -20.29
C ARG A 139 13.55 0.55 -21.22
N ILE A 140 14.12 1.63 -20.67
CA ILE A 140 14.64 2.75 -21.47
C ILE A 140 16.14 2.55 -21.65
N PRO A 141 16.65 2.38 -22.89
CA PRO A 141 18.08 2.23 -23.13
C PRO A 141 18.81 3.53 -22.84
N VAL A 142 19.96 3.42 -22.19
CA VAL A 142 20.89 4.49 -21.89
C VAL A 142 22.26 4.10 -22.42
N GLN A 143 22.92 5.06 -23.04
CA GLN A 143 24.30 4.91 -23.47
C GLN A 143 25.17 5.83 -22.63
N PHE A 144 26.25 5.28 -22.07
CA PHE A 144 27.28 6.06 -21.42
C PHE A 144 28.32 6.49 -22.45
N ALA A 145 28.78 7.74 -22.32
CA ALA A 145 29.85 8.27 -23.15
C ALA A 145 31.08 7.36 -23.03
N LYS A 146 31.58 6.93 -24.19
CA LYS A 146 32.71 5.99 -24.27
C LYS A 146 34.00 6.74 -23.97
N ARG A 147 34.87 6.16 -23.14
CA ARG A 147 36.23 6.67 -22.96
C ARG A 147 37.14 5.97 -23.98
N VAL A 148 37.55 6.70 -25.02
CA VAL A 148 38.55 6.20 -25.97
C VAL A 148 39.93 6.37 -25.33
N VAL A 149 40.68 5.28 -25.19
CA VAL A 149 42.09 5.32 -24.77
C VAL A 149 42.91 4.64 -25.86
N GLY A 150 43.71 5.41 -26.59
CA GLY A 150 44.48 4.93 -27.75
C GLY A 150 43.58 4.60 -28.96
N ARG A 151 43.86 3.47 -29.64
CA ARG A 151 43.10 2.99 -30.82
C ARG A 151 41.96 2.02 -30.48
N ARG A 152 41.77 1.68 -29.21
CA ARG A 152 40.75 0.73 -28.75
C ARG A 152 39.67 1.43 -27.96
N GLN A 153 38.43 1.23 -28.38
CA GLN A 153 37.26 1.74 -27.68
C GLN A 153 36.96 0.81 -26.50
N TYR A 154 37.23 1.26 -25.27
CA TYR A 154 36.80 0.57 -24.06
C TYR A 154 35.50 1.19 -23.57
N GLY A 155 34.52 0.33 -23.26
CA GLY A 155 33.20 0.77 -22.83
C GLY A 155 32.24 1.06 -23.98
N GLY A 156 30.96 0.86 -23.68
CA GLY A 156 29.87 0.82 -24.64
C GLY A 156 28.78 -0.18 -24.28
N GLN A 157 28.71 -0.62 -23.02
CA GLN A 157 27.59 -1.45 -22.59
C GLN A 157 26.34 -0.58 -22.58
N SER A 158 25.36 -0.95 -23.41
CA SER A 158 24.02 -0.38 -23.34
C SER A 158 23.39 -0.89 -22.04
N THR A 159 23.22 0.01 -21.08
CA THR A 159 22.42 -0.26 -19.89
C THR A 159 21.00 0.23 -20.16
N TYR A 160 20.04 -0.21 -19.36
CA TYR A 160 18.69 0.34 -19.40
C TYR A 160 18.28 0.81 -18.02
N ILE A 161 17.46 1.86 -17.98
CA ILE A 161 16.74 2.26 -16.77
C ILE A 161 15.41 1.50 -16.78
N PRO A 162 15.16 0.58 -15.84
CA PRO A 162 13.88 -0.11 -15.73
C PRO A 162 12.86 0.84 -15.08
N LEU A 163 11.81 1.19 -15.82
CA LEU A 163 10.63 1.84 -15.25
C LEU A 163 9.53 0.81 -15.07
N LYS A 164 9.24 0.43 -13.83
CA LYS A 164 8.12 -0.47 -13.51
C LYS A 164 6.79 0.14 -13.91
N VAL A 165 5.82 -0.70 -14.29
CA VAL A 165 4.45 -0.26 -14.59
C VAL A 165 3.76 0.24 -13.33
N ASN A 166 3.94 -0.46 -12.22
CA ASN A 166 3.55 -0.01 -10.90
C ASN A 166 4.78 0.43 -10.08
N GLN A 167 5.22 1.68 -10.22
CA GLN A 167 6.27 2.22 -9.34
C GLN A 167 5.76 2.50 -7.93
N SER A 168 4.45 2.71 -7.76
CA SER A 168 3.87 3.08 -6.48
C SER A 168 3.62 1.91 -5.54
N GLY A 169 3.74 0.67 -6.04
CA GLY A 169 3.45 -0.52 -5.28
C GLY A 169 2.02 -0.49 -4.74
N VAL A 170 1.88 -0.76 -3.45
CA VAL A 170 0.57 -0.89 -2.77
C VAL A 170 0.17 0.36 -1.99
N ILE A 171 1.11 1.30 -1.84
CA ILE A 171 0.99 2.45 -0.95
C ILE A 171 -0.19 3.38 -1.32
N PRO A 172 -0.47 3.69 -2.60
CA PRO A 172 -1.61 4.55 -2.96
C PRO A 172 -2.97 4.04 -2.46
N ILE A 173 -3.16 2.72 -2.45
CA ILE A 173 -4.43 2.13 -1.98
C ILE A 173 -4.56 2.30 -0.48
N ILE A 174 -3.48 2.11 0.26
CA ILE A 174 -3.46 2.29 1.72
C ILE A 174 -3.81 3.75 2.05
N PHE A 175 -3.22 4.72 1.35
CA PHE A 175 -3.58 6.13 1.52
C PHE A 175 -5.02 6.44 1.12
N ALA A 176 -5.52 5.86 0.03
CA ALA A 176 -6.91 6.04 -0.35
C ALA A 176 -7.86 5.50 0.75
N SER A 177 -7.54 4.33 1.32
CA SER A 177 -8.34 3.74 2.40
C SER A 177 -8.28 4.54 3.70
N SER A 178 -7.10 5.08 4.07
CA SER A 178 -6.97 5.87 5.29
C SER A 178 -7.68 7.22 5.18
N VAL A 179 -7.69 7.83 4.00
CA VAL A 179 -8.44 9.07 3.74
C VAL A 179 -9.94 8.84 3.80
N LEU A 180 -10.46 7.71 3.31
CA LEU A 180 -11.87 7.37 3.46
C LEU A 180 -12.27 7.01 4.90
N TYR A 181 -11.32 6.53 5.69
CA TYR A 181 -11.54 6.25 7.11
C TYR A 181 -11.67 7.52 7.96
N LEU A 182 -11.07 8.65 7.54
CA LEU A 182 -11.14 9.91 8.30
C LEU A 182 -12.57 10.48 8.42
N PRO A 183 -13.36 10.60 7.33
CA PRO A 183 -14.77 10.99 7.42
C PRO A 183 -15.59 10.05 8.31
N GLN A 184 -15.33 8.74 8.26
CA GLN A 184 -15.99 7.77 9.12
C GLN A 184 -15.72 8.09 10.60
N LEU A 185 -14.46 8.31 10.97
CA LEU A 185 -14.09 8.72 12.33
C LEU A 185 -14.75 10.05 12.75
N LEU A 186 -14.77 11.05 11.87
CA LEU A 186 -15.40 12.35 12.14
C LEU A 186 -16.92 12.24 12.29
N SER A 187 -17.57 11.36 11.53
CA SER A 187 -19.02 11.14 11.63
C SER A 187 -19.45 10.63 13.01
N PHE A 188 -18.55 9.98 13.75
CA PHE A 188 -18.80 9.49 15.11
C PHE A 188 -18.61 10.56 16.20
N VAL A 189 -17.95 11.67 15.88
CA VAL A 189 -17.76 12.80 16.81
C VAL A 189 -18.90 13.82 16.67
N LEU A 190 -19.69 13.74 15.59
CA LEU A 190 -20.84 14.62 15.38
C LEU A 190 -22.01 14.26 16.32
N PRO A 191 -22.77 15.26 16.82
CA PRO A 191 -23.93 15.03 17.69
C PRO A 191 -25.00 14.17 17.00
N THR A 192 -25.63 13.27 17.77
CA THR A 192 -26.68 12.33 17.33
C THR A 192 -28.03 12.98 17.01
N ASP A 193 -28.17 14.30 17.19
CA ASP A 193 -29.42 15.04 17.01
C ASP A 193 -29.34 16.07 15.86
N GLY A 194 -30.34 16.05 14.97
CA GLY A 194 -30.50 17.02 13.88
C GLY A 194 -29.61 16.78 12.66
N TRP A 195 -29.03 17.85 12.12
CA TRP A 195 -28.17 17.86 10.92
C TRP A 195 -26.98 16.89 10.97
N GLY A 196 -26.47 16.59 12.17
CA GLY A 196 -25.37 15.63 12.40
C GLY A 196 -25.76 14.20 12.02
N LYS A 197 -27.00 13.77 12.29
CA LYS A 197 -27.51 12.45 11.93
C LYS A 197 -27.72 12.30 10.43
N THR A 198 -28.21 13.33 9.75
CA THR A 198 -28.36 13.32 8.28
C THR A 198 -27.02 13.22 7.57
N VAL A 199 -25.99 13.90 8.09
CA VAL A 199 -24.62 13.81 7.59
C VAL A 199 -24.03 12.44 7.91
N GLN A 200 -24.24 11.91 9.11
CA GLN A 200 -23.78 10.60 9.53
C GLN A 200 -24.43 9.46 8.70
N ASP A 201 -25.74 9.53 8.46
CA ASP A 201 -26.47 8.58 7.63
C ASP A 201 -26.06 8.68 6.16
N TRP A 202 -25.81 9.89 5.64
CA TRP A 202 -25.30 10.06 4.27
C TRP A 202 -23.87 9.52 4.11
N VAL A 203 -22.99 9.78 5.09
CA VAL A 203 -21.61 9.26 5.10
C VAL A 203 -21.61 7.74 5.27
N ASN A 204 -22.40 7.19 6.19
CA ASN A 204 -22.48 5.74 6.39
C ASN A 204 -23.08 5.03 5.17
N SER A 205 -24.12 5.61 4.55
CA SER A 205 -24.79 5.00 3.40
C SER A 205 -24.00 5.10 2.09
N ASN A 206 -23.28 6.20 1.84
CA ASN A 206 -22.62 6.47 0.56
C ASN A 206 -21.09 6.36 0.59
N LEU A 207 -20.45 6.55 1.76
CA LEU A 207 -19.00 6.60 1.93
C LEU A 207 -18.43 5.42 2.71
N VAL A 208 -19.19 4.81 3.61
CA VAL A 208 -18.71 3.67 4.43
C VAL A 208 -19.17 2.34 3.86
N ASN A 209 -20.36 2.29 3.26
CA ASN A 209 -20.87 1.06 2.64
C ASN A 209 -20.01 0.67 1.42
N PRO A 210 -19.31 -0.48 1.47
CA PRO A 210 -18.53 -0.97 0.33
C PRO A 210 -19.39 -1.26 -0.90
N SER A 211 -20.70 -1.41 -0.69
CA SER A 211 -21.70 -1.72 -1.71
C SER A 211 -22.22 -0.51 -2.48
N ALA A 212 -21.96 0.71 -2.01
CA ALA A 212 -22.45 1.91 -2.67
C ALA A 212 -21.62 2.19 -3.94
N PRO A 213 -22.24 2.37 -5.12
CA PRO A 213 -21.51 2.74 -6.34
C PRO A 213 -20.69 4.04 -6.20
N ILE A 214 -21.18 4.97 -5.38
CA ILE A 214 -20.50 6.24 -5.08
C ILE A 214 -19.19 6.00 -4.33
N HIS A 215 -19.17 5.13 -3.31
CA HIS A 215 -17.94 4.76 -2.62
C HIS A 215 -16.92 4.14 -3.58
N MET A 216 -17.35 3.24 -4.47
CA MET A 216 -16.46 2.60 -5.45
C MET A 216 -15.82 3.63 -6.40
N ILE A 217 -16.59 4.60 -6.90
CA ILE A 217 -16.10 5.64 -7.79
C ILE A 217 -15.11 6.56 -7.08
N ILE A 218 -15.47 7.05 -5.88
CA ILE A 218 -14.60 7.94 -5.09
C ILE A 218 -13.30 7.19 -4.74
N PHE A 219 -13.40 5.96 -4.26
CA PHE A 219 -12.25 5.14 -3.89
C PHE A 219 -11.35 4.87 -5.10
N GLY A 220 -11.90 4.50 -6.25
CA GLY A 220 -11.15 4.30 -7.48
C GLY A 220 -10.43 5.57 -7.95
N LEU A 221 -11.11 6.72 -7.94
CA LEU A 221 -10.52 8.01 -8.31
C LEU A 221 -9.39 8.39 -7.34
N LEU A 222 -9.59 8.17 -6.04
CA LEU A 222 -8.61 8.46 -5.01
C LEU A 222 -7.36 7.56 -5.14
N ILE A 223 -7.53 6.27 -5.47
CA ILE A 223 -6.42 5.36 -5.80
C ILE A 223 -5.63 5.91 -7.00
N ILE A 224 -6.30 6.32 -8.07
CA ILE A 224 -5.63 6.85 -9.26
C ILE A 224 -4.88 8.14 -8.92
N GLY A 225 -5.52 9.06 -8.20
CA GLY A 225 -4.91 10.31 -7.75
C GLY A 225 -3.66 10.09 -6.90
N PHE A 226 -3.74 9.23 -5.89
CA PHE A 226 -2.59 8.89 -5.06
C PHE A 226 -1.51 8.11 -5.80
N ALA A 227 -1.87 7.30 -6.81
CA ALA A 227 -0.88 6.61 -7.63
C ALA A 227 -0.03 7.60 -8.45
N TYR A 228 -0.65 8.63 -9.02
CA TYR A 228 0.06 9.73 -9.69
C TYR A 228 0.90 10.55 -8.73
N PHE A 229 0.34 10.91 -7.59
CA PHE A 229 1.06 11.68 -6.57
C PHE A 229 2.30 10.94 -6.06
N TYR A 230 2.15 9.65 -5.72
CA TYR A 230 3.24 8.85 -5.18
C TYR A 230 4.31 8.53 -6.25
N THR A 231 3.93 8.24 -7.49
CA THR A 231 4.92 8.03 -8.58
C THR A 231 5.75 9.28 -8.83
N ALA A 232 5.14 10.48 -8.81
CA ALA A 232 5.85 11.73 -9.02
C ALA A 232 6.85 12.07 -7.89
N ILE A 233 6.53 11.70 -6.64
CA ILE A 233 7.43 11.93 -5.49
C ILE A 233 8.59 10.94 -5.48
N THR A 234 8.33 9.66 -5.78
CA THR A 234 9.34 8.61 -5.72
C THR A 234 10.30 8.65 -6.91
N PHE A 235 9.80 8.94 -8.10
CA PHE A 235 10.61 9.06 -9.30
C PHE A 235 10.63 10.51 -9.78
N ASP A 236 11.58 11.29 -9.29
CA ASP A 236 11.81 12.68 -9.70
C ASP A 236 12.55 12.71 -11.06
N PRO A 237 11.88 13.06 -12.18
CA PRO A 237 12.49 13.03 -13.51
C PRO A 237 13.63 14.05 -13.66
N VAL A 238 13.58 15.15 -12.91
CA VAL A 238 14.60 16.22 -12.93
C VAL A 238 15.89 15.66 -12.36
N LYS A 239 15.81 15.08 -11.14
CA LYS A 239 16.97 14.51 -10.46
C LYS A 239 17.57 13.34 -11.25
N GLN A 240 16.73 12.48 -11.83
CA GLN A 240 17.20 11.35 -12.62
C GLN A 240 17.90 11.80 -13.91
N ALA A 241 17.36 12.80 -14.61
CA ALA A 241 18.01 13.37 -15.79
C ALA A 241 19.35 14.03 -15.45
N ASP A 242 19.42 14.75 -14.33
CA ASP A 242 20.66 15.35 -13.85
C ASP A 242 21.70 14.32 -13.40
N GLN A 243 21.28 13.26 -12.71
CA GLN A 243 22.16 12.14 -12.35
C GLN A 243 22.71 11.45 -13.60
N LEU A 244 21.86 11.19 -14.59
CA LEU A 244 22.25 10.60 -15.86
C LEU A 244 23.30 11.47 -16.58
N ARG A 245 23.05 12.78 -16.64
CA ARG A 245 23.99 13.75 -17.21
C ARG A 245 25.32 13.78 -16.47
N LYS A 246 25.30 13.80 -15.13
CA LYS A 246 26.51 13.80 -14.29
C LYS A 246 27.34 12.52 -14.43
N GLN A 247 26.68 11.38 -14.67
CA GLN A 247 27.35 10.10 -14.93
C GLN A 247 27.84 9.95 -16.38
N GLY A 248 27.68 10.98 -17.23
CA GLY A 248 28.04 10.91 -18.66
C GLY A 248 27.11 10.02 -19.48
N GLY A 249 25.94 9.66 -18.96
CA GLY A 249 24.90 8.90 -19.65
C GLY A 249 23.97 9.79 -20.45
N PHE A 250 23.43 9.27 -21.55
CA PHE A 250 22.37 9.90 -22.32
C PHE A 250 21.42 8.87 -22.91
N ILE A 251 20.18 9.30 -23.17
CA ILE A 251 19.19 8.49 -23.88
C ILE A 251 19.41 8.73 -25.39
N PRO A 252 19.61 7.67 -26.20
CA PRO A 252 19.78 7.83 -27.65
C PRO A 252 18.62 8.62 -28.27
N GLY A 253 18.95 9.63 -29.08
CA GLY A 253 17.97 10.50 -29.74
C GLY A 253 17.45 11.69 -28.92
N ILE A 254 17.89 11.86 -27.66
CA ILE A 254 17.44 12.95 -26.80
C ILE A 254 18.64 13.70 -26.21
N ARG A 255 18.65 15.03 -26.33
CA ARG A 255 19.73 15.86 -25.79
C ARG A 255 19.74 15.82 -24.25
N PRO A 256 20.87 15.56 -23.59
CA PRO A 256 20.96 15.53 -22.13
C PRO A 256 20.51 16.85 -21.48
N GLY A 257 19.83 16.75 -20.34
CA GLY A 257 19.31 17.90 -19.57
C GLY A 257 17.77 18.00 -19.64
N PRO A 258 17.20 19.20 -19.86
CA PRO A 258 15.74 19.41 -19.78
C PRO A 258 14.91 18.56 -20.75
N GLN A 259 15.49 18.15 -21.88
CA GLN A 259 14.78 17.29 -22.86
C GLN A 259 14.66 15.84 -22.35
N THR A 260 15.70 15.33 -21.68
CA THR A 260 15.67 14.02 -20.99
C THR A 260 14.64 14.01 -19.88
N GLU A 261 14.58 15.07 -19.06
CA GLU A 261 13.57 15.24 -18.01
C GLU A 261 12.15 15.17 -18.58
N ARG A 262 11.83 15.99 -19.59
CA ARG A 262 10.51 16.00 -20.24
C ARG A 262 10.13 14.65 -20.83
N TYR A 263 11.11 13.94 -21.40
CA TYR A 263 10.89 12.59 -21.91
C TYR A 263 10.56 11.61 -20.78
N LEU A 264 11.36 11.58 -19.71
CA LEU A 264 11.13 10.71 -18.57
C LEU A 264 9.77 11.01 -17.90
N ALA A 265 9.41 12.29 -17.74
CA ALA A 265 8.13 12.70 -17.19
C ALA A 265 6.94 12.25 -18.07
N LYS A 266 7.02 12.44 -19.40
CA LYS A 266 5.99 11.99 -20.35
C LYS A 266 5.84 10.47 -20.35
N VAL A 267 6.96 9.76 -20.22
CA VAL A 267 6.95 8.30 -20.12
C VAL A 267 6.29 7.85 -18.82
N LEU A 268 6.72 8.43 -17.69
CA LEU A 268 6.21 8.06 -16.38
C LEU A 268 4.69 8.26 -16.32
N SER A 269 4.18 9.42 -16.74
CA SER A 269 2.74 9.69 -16.72
C SER A 269 1.91 8.74 -17.58
N ARG A 270 2.45 8.28 -18.71
CA ARG A 270 1.82 7.29 -19.59
C ARG A 270 1.86 5.87 -19.05
N ILE A 271 2.91 5.51 -18.32
CA ILE A 271 3.03 4.20 -17.67
C ILE A 271 2.15 4.15 -16.41
N THR A 272 2.06 5.24 -15.67
CA THR A 272 1.27 5.31 -14.43
C THR A 272 -0.22 5.17 -14.73
N LEU A 273 -0.75 5.64 -15.87
CA LEU A 273 -2.18 5.57 -16.17
C LEU A 273 -2.72 4.12 -16.18
N PRO A 274 -2.17 3.19 -16.99
CA PRO A 274 -2.62 1.79 -16.97
C PRO A 274 -2.36 1.11 -15.63
N GLY A 275 -1.22 1.41 -14.98
CA GLY A 275 -0.88 0.84 -13.67
C GLY A 275 -1.88 1.24 -12.58
N ALA A 276 -2.20 2.53 -12.49
CA ALA A 276 -3.15 3.07 -11.52
C ALA A 276 -4.58 2.54 -11.75
N LEU A 277 -5.00 2.48 -13.02
CA LEU A 277 -6.31 1.93 -13.38
C LEU A 277 -6.39 0.44 -13.03
N PHE A 278 -5.33 -0.33 -13.30
CA PHE A 278 -5.26 -1.74 -12.93
C PHE A 278 -5.36 -1.93 -11.42
N ILE A 279 -4.60 -1.16 -10.64
CA ILE A 279 -4.63 -1.23 -9.18
C ILE A 279 -6.03 -0.88 -8.63
N ALA A 280 -6.67 0.15 -9.18
CA ALA A 280 -8.04 0.52 -8.84
C ALA A 280 -9.04 -0.60 -9.20
N ALA A 281 -8.91 -1.19 -10.39
CA ALA A 281 -9.75 -2.30 -10.82
C ALA A 281 -9.58 -3.52 -9.90
N VAL A 282 -8.35 -3.91 -9.55
CA VAL A 282 -8.09 -5.03 -8.64
C VAL A 282 -8.65 -4.78 -7.24
N ALA A 283 -8.61 -3.54 -6.76
CA ALA A 283 -9.20 -3.18 -5.47
C ALA A 283 -10.74 -3.25 -5.49
N LEU A 284 -11.38 -2.86 -6.60
CA LEU A 284 -12.83 -2.74 -6.74
C LEU A 284 -13.54 -4.02 -7.21
N VAL A 285 -12.88 -4.86 -8.01
CA VAL A 285 -13.49 -6.08 -8.58
C VAL A 285 -14.01 -7.03 -7.50
N PRO A 286 -13.25 -7.33 -6.43
CA PRO A 286 -13.75 -8.21 -5.36
C PRO A 286 -14.95 -7.62 -4.63
N SER A 287 -14.97 -6.32 -4.37
CA SER A 287 -16.13 -5.65 -3.77
C SER A 287 -17.35 -5.72 -4.69
N PHE A 288 -17.17 -5.54 -5.99
CA PHE A 288 -18.27 -5.60 -6.96
C PHE A 288 -18.86 -7.01 -7.08
N ILE A 289 -18.02 -8.04 -7.21
CA ILE A 289 -18.46 -9.45 -7.31
C ILE A 289 -19.22 -9.86 -6.05
N LEU A 290 -18.73 -9.51 -4.87
CA LEU A 290 -19.38 -9.87 -3.61
C LEU A 290 -20.77 -9.22 -3.50
N THR A 291 -20.89 -7.96 -3.91
CA THR A 291 -22.19 -7.25 -3.90
C THR A 291 -23.20 -7.81 -4.91
N ALA A 292 -22.73 -8.29 -6.06
CA ALA A 292 -23.58 -8.80 -7.12
C ALA A 292 -24.03 -10.25 -6.91
N TYR A 293 -23.18 -11.11 -6.33
CA TYR A 293 -23.43 -12.56 -6.24
C TYR A 293 -23.85 -13.05 -4.85
N LEU A 294 -23.46 -12.38 -3.75
CA LEU A 294 -23.92 -12.71 -2.40
C LEU A 294 -24.30 -11.44 -1.60
N PRO A 295 -25.50 -10.88 -1.83
CA PRO A 295 -26.01 -9.78 -1.01
C PRO A 295 -26.19 -10.26 0.44
N GLY A 296 -25.35 -9.80 1.35
CA GLY A 296 -25.46 -10.07 2.79
C GLY A 296 -24.29 -10.86 3.41
N THR A 297 -23.45 -11.54 2.63
CA THR A 297 -22.20 -12.08 3.18
C THR A 297 -21.13 -11.00 3.16
N GLN A 298 -20.85 -10.43 4.32
CA GLN A 298 -19.69 -9.58 4.56
C GLN A 298 -18.43 -10.45 4.63
N VAL A 299 -18.13 -11.17 3.55
CA VAL A 299 -16.80 -11.69 3.38
C VAL A 299 -15.94 -10.45 3.13
N SER A 300 -15.25 -9.96 4.16
CA SER A 300 -14.29 -8.85 4.07
C SER A 300 -13.03 -9.25 3.29
N PHE A 301 -13.22 -9.93 2.16
CA PHE A 301 -12.21 -10.30 1.19
C PHE A 301 -11.92 -9.07 0.35
N THR A 302 -11.17 -8.15 0.92
CA THR A 302 -10.84 -6.88 0.29
C THR A 302 -9.77 -7.14 -0.77
N GLY A 303 -9.97 -6.78 -2.05
CA GLY A 303 -8.93 -6.94 -3.09
C GLY A 303 -7.57 -6.32 -2.72
N ILE A 304 -7.60 -5.38 -1.78
CA ILE A 304 -6.46 -4.74 -1.12
C ILE A 304 -5.55 -5.75 -0.42
N SER A 305 -6.08 -6.69 0.38
CA SER A 305 -5.25 -7.64 1.13
C SER A 305 -4.44 -8.54 0.19
N ILE A 306 -5.05 -8.99 -0.90
CA ILE A 306 -4.37 -9.81 -1.92
C ILE A 306 -3.20 -9.05 -2.53
N LEU A 307 -3.45 -7.79 -2.92
CA LEU A 307 -2.46 -6.96 -3.58
C LEU A 307 -1.31 -6.60 -2.64
N ILE A 308 -1.59 -6.33 -1.36
CA ILE A 308 -0.57 -6.21 -0.31
C ILE A 308 0.25 -7.48 -0.21
N ALA A 309 -0.41 -8.64 -0.11
CA ALA A 309 0.25 -9.91 0.09
C ALA A 309 1.22 -10.24 -1.07
N VAL A 310 0.75 -10.13 -2.31
CA VAL A 310 1.54 -10.42 -3.50
C VAL A 310 2.68 -9.41 -3.69
N GLY A 311 2.40 -8.11 -3.53
CA GLY A 311 3.42 -7.07 -3.72
C GLY A 311 4.59 -7.22 -2.74
N VAL A 312 4.29 -7.41 -1.45
CA VAL A 312 5.34 -7.61 -0.43
C VAL A 312 6.07 -8.94 -0.66
N ALA A 313 5.36 -10.03 -0.97
CA ALA A 313 6.01 -11.31 -1.25
C ALA A 313 6.98 -11.23 -2.43
N LEU A 314 6.60 -10.57 -3.53
CA LEU A 314 7.49 -10.37 -4.68
C LEU A 314 8.70 -9.50 -4.35
N GLU A 315 8.53 -8.45 -3.53
CA GLU A 315 9.63 -7.60 -3.10
C GLU A 315 10.63 -8.36 -2.22
N THR A 316 10.12 -9.12 -1.24
CA THR A 316 10.95 -9.95 -0.37
C THR A 316 11.70 -11.02 -1.18
N MET A 317 11.03 -11.68 -2.14
CA MET A 317 11.69 -12.66 -3.02
C MET A 317 12.82 -12.03 -3.83
N LYS A 318 12.61 -10.85 -4.43
CA LYS A 318 13.66 -10.14 -5.19
C LYS A 318 14.87 -9.78 -4.32
N GLN A 319 14.64 -9.41 -3.06
CA GLN A 319 15.72 -9.11 -2.12
C GLN A 319 16.48 -10.36 -1.70
N ILE A 320 15.79 -11.47 -1.44
CA ILE A 320 16.42 -12.77 -1.20
C ILE A 320 17.30 -13.15 -2.41
N ASP A 321 16.76 -13.09 -3.63
CA ASP A 321 17.50 -13.41 -4.85
C ASP A 321 18.73 -12.53 -5.03
N SER A 322 18.62 -11.22 -4.71
CA SER A 322 19.76 -10.30 -4.76
C SER A 322 20.89 -10.70 -3.80
N GLN A 323 20.55 -11.16 -2.60
CA GLN A 323 21.53 -11.59 -1.60
C GLN A 323 22.17 -12.92 -2.01
N LEU A 324 21.37 -13.85 -2.55
CA LEU A 324 21.87 -15.11 -3.11
C LEU A 324 22.81 -14.88 -4.30
N MET A 325 22.47 -13.94 -5.19
CA MET A 325 23.33 -13.57 -6.32
C MET A 325 24.67 -12.98 -5.85
N MET A 326 24.66 -12.15 -4.80
CA MET A 326 25.91 -11.63 -4.20
C MET A 326 26.76 -12.74 -3.57
N ARG A 327 26.13 -13.76 -2.96
CA ARG A 327 26.84 -14.91 -2.39
C ARG A 327 27.42 -15.82 -3.47
N ASN A 328 26.67 -16.04 -4.55
CA ASN A 328 27.07 -16.87 -5.70
C ASN A 328 28.00 -16.11 -6.67
N TYR A 329 28.38 -14.88 -6.36
CA TYR A 329 29.49 -14.17 -7.01
C TYR A 329 30.81 -14.79 -6.53
N GLU A 330 30.99 -16.10 -6.77
CA GLU A 330 32.28 -16.75 -6.60
C GLU A 330 33.27 -16.12 -7.59
N GLY A 331 34.47 -15.86 -7.07
CA GLY A 331 35.46 -14.99 -7.67
C GLY A 331 35.79 -15.37 -9.10
N PHE A 332 35.60 -14.40 -10.00
CA PHE A 332 36.26 -14.37 -11.31
C PHE A 332 37.79 -14.16 -11.20
N LEU A 333 38.32 -14.11 -9.98
CA LEU A 333 39.73 -14.08 -9.63
C LEU A 333 40.02 -15.21 -8.63
N LYS A 334 40.11 -16.43 -9.15
CA LYS A 334 40.99 -17.48 -8.63
C LYS A 334 41.76 -18.06 -9.80
#